data_AF-A0A1Y0BMY8-F1
#
_entry.id   AF-A0A1Y0BMY8-F1
#
_cell.length_a   1.000
_cell.length_b   1.000
_cell.length_c   1.000
_cell.angle_alpha   90.00
_cell.angle_beta   90.00
_cell.angle_gamma   90.00
#
_symmetry.space_group_name_H-M   'P 1'
#
loop_
_entity.id
_entity.type
_entity.pdbx_description
1 polymer ?
#
loop_
_entity_poly.entity_id
_entity_poly.type
_entity_poly.pdbx_seq_one_letter_code
_entity_poly.pdbx_strand_id
1 'polypeptide(L)'
;MHHVFSLTFDRSDADERRRARELFNLLIEDAATAGYGEYRTHLAFMDKIAGTYNWNDGALWKLHHKLKDALDPNGILAPGKMGIWPKHMREEKA
;
A
#
# COMPACT_ATOMS: atom_id res chain seq x y z
N MET A 1 -15.12 -14.74 -2.33
CA MET A 1 -15.42 -13.92 -3.53
C MET A 1 -14.42 -12.78 -3.59
N HIS A 2 -13.92 -12.37 -4.76
CA HIS A 2 -13.13 -11.15 -4.91
C HIS A 2 -14.02 -10.07 -5.53
N HIS A 3 -14.27 -8.97 -4.81
CA HIS A 3 -14.98 -7.83 -5.35
C HIS A 3 -14.00 -6.96 -6.15
N VAL A 4 -14.12 -6.99 -7.48
CA VAL A 4 -13.24 -6.23 -8.38
C VAL A 4 -13.99 -4.99 -8.87
N PHE A 5 -13.69 -3.85 -8.25
CA PHE A 5 -14.23 -2.56 -8.66
C PHE A 5 -13.38 -1.98 -9.81
N SER A 6 -14.03 -1.69 -10.94
CA SER A 6 -13.36 -1.12 -12.13
C SER A 6 -13.54 0.39 -12.17
N LEU A 7 -12.58 1.12 -11.59
CA LEU A 7 -12.55 2.58 -11.67
C LEU A 7 -12.04 3.03 -13.05
N THR A 8 -12.94 3.60 -13.84
CA THR A 8 -12.62 4.15 -15.18
C THR A 8 -12.64 5.67 -15.15
N PHE A 9 -11.71 6.29 -15.87
CA PHE A 9 -11.54 7.74 -15.98
C PHE A 9 -10.68 8.07 -17.20
N ASP A 10 -10.78 9.29 -17.73
CA ASP A 10 -9.89 9.80 -18.77
C ASP A 10 -8.51 10.13 -18.19
N ARG A 11 -7.47 9.44 -18.68
CA ARG A 11 -6.09 9.64 -18.24
C ARG A 11 -5.47 10.94 -18.76
N SER A 12 -6.07 11.56 -19.78
CA SER A 12 -5.64 12.84 -20.34
C SER A 12 -6.19 14.03 -19.56
N ASP A 13 -7.31 13.86 -18.85
CA ASP A 13 -7.89 14.86 -17.96
C ASP A 13 -7.17 14.85 -16.59
N ALA A 14 -6.69 16.02 -16.15
CA ALA A 14 -6.01 16.17 -14.87
C ALA A 14 -6.96 16.13 -13.67
N ASP A 15 -8.17 16.68 -13.80
CA ASP A 15 -9.16 16.71 -12.75
C ASP A 15 -9.76 15.32 -12.53
N GLU A 16 -10.04 14.56 -13.60
CA GLU A 16 -10.49 13.17 -13.46
C GLU A 16 -9.45 12.29 -12.77
N ARG A 17 -8.17 12.40 -13.13
CA ARG A 17 -7.08 11.69 -12.44
C ARG A 17 -7.03 12.00 -10.95
N ARG A 18 -7.19 13.28 -10.60
CA ARG A 18 -7.20 13.74 -9.20
C ARG A 18 -8.37 13.12 -8.44
N ARG A 19 -9.60 13.24 -8.97
CA ARG A 19 -10.81 12.66 -8.35
C ARG A 19 -10.72 11.14 -8.24
N ALA A 20 -10.22 10.44 -9.26
CA ALA A 20 -10.04 8.99 -9.22
C ALA A 20 -9.10 8.55 -8.09
N ARG A 21 -8.00 9.30 -7.88
CA ARG A 21 -7.05 9.04 -6.79
C ARG A 21 -7.67 9.30 -5.42
N GLU A 22 -8.42 10.39 -5.28
CA GLU A 22 -9.13 10.75 -4.04
C GLU A 22 -10.20 9.70 -3.70
N LEU A 23 -11.03 9.32 -4.67
CA LEU A 23 -12.05 8.28 -4.50
C LEU A 23 -11.43 6.98 -4.00
N PHE A 24 -10.36 6.51 -4.65
CA PHE A 24 -9.74 5.25 -4.23
C PHE A 24 -9.13 5.33 -2.82
N ASN A 25 -8.59 6.49 -2.43
CA ASN A 25 -8.13 6.72 -1.06
C ASN A 25 -9.26 6.62 -0.03
N LEU A 26 -10.45 7.16 -0.34
CA LEU A 26 -11.63 7.09 0.54
C LEU A 26 -12.13 5.64 0.64
N LEU A 27 -12.24 4.95 -0.51
CA LEU A 27 -12.69 3.56 -0.55
C LEU A 27 -11.82 2.62 0.28
N ILE A 28 -10.49 2.79 0.27
CA ILE A 28 -9.58 1.99 1.11
C ILE A 28 -9.89 2.18 2.60
N GLU A 29 -10.15 3.42 3.01
CA GLU A 29 -10.39 3.77 4.41
C GLU A 29 -11.76 3.27 4.89
N ASP A 30 -12.79 3.47 4.07
CA ASP A 30 -14.15 2.97 4.35
C ASP A 30 -14.16 1.44 4.40
N ALA A 31 -13.49 0.77 3.45
CA ALA A 31 -13.38 -0.68 3.41
C ALA A 31 -12.66 -1.23 4.64
N ALA A 32 -11.51 -0.66 5.00
CA ALA A 32 -10.75 -1.06 6.18
C ALA A 32 -11.55 -0.86 7.47
N THR A 33 -12.24 0.28 7.61
CA THR A 33 -13.14 0.57 8.75
C THR A 33 -14.27 -0.45 8.85
N ALA A 34 -14.80 -0.91 7.72
CA ALA A 34 -15.81 -1.96 7.65
C ALA A 34 -15.26 -3.39 7.81
N GLY A 35 -13.94 -3.56 7.99
CA GLY A 35 -13.29 -4.86 8.17
C GLY A 35 -12.93 -5.61 6.88
N TYR A 36 -12.92 -4.93 5.74
CA TYR A 36 -12.52 -5.47 4.44
C TYR A 36 -11.10 -5.02 4.08
N GLY A 37 -10.29 -5.97 3.61
CA GLY A 37 -8.94 -5.69 3.10
C GLY A 37 -8.83 -6.00 1.62
N GLU A 38 -8.00 -5.22 0.91
CA GLU A 38 -7.74 -5.42 -0.51
C GLU A 38 -6.68 -6.49 -0.76
N TYR A 39 -7.03 -7.46 -1.60
CA TYR A 39 -6.09 -8.49 -2.03
C TYR A 39 -4.90 -7.93 -2.85
N ARG A 40 -5.13 -6.91 -3.69
CA ARG A 40 -4.12 -6.30 -4.59
C ARG A 40 -4.44 -4.84 -4.88
N THR A 41 -3.41 -4.07 -5.23
CA THR A 41 -3.54 -2.66 -5.60
C THR A 41 -2.47 -2.17 -6.57
N HIS A 42 -2.66 -0.94 -7.06
CA HIS A 42 -1.70 -0.20 -7.86
C HIS A 42 -0.54 0.33 -6.98
N LEU A 43 0.64 0.55 -7.58
CA LEU A 43 1.86 1.03 -6.91
C LEU A 43 1.61 2.22 -5.98
N ALA A 44 0.81 3.16 -6.47
CA ALA A 44 0.46 4.41 -5.81
C ALA A 44 -0.21 4.27 -4.43
N PHE A 45 -0.76 3.11 -4.09
CA PHE A 45 -1.55 2.89 -2.88
C PHE A 45 -1.05 1.74 -2.02
N MET A 46 0.09 1.14 -2.38
CA MET A 46 0.66 0.01 -1.64
C MET A 46 0.90 0.36 -0.17
N ASP A 47 1.47 1.53 0.11
CA ASP A 47 1.72 1.96 1.49
C ASP A 47 0.43 2.19 2.27
N LYS A 48 -0.59 2.82 1.65
CA LYS A 48 -1.87 3.10 2.32
C LYS A 48 -2.59 1.79 2.68
N ILE A 49 -2.67 0.85 1.73
CA ILE A 49 -3.29 -0.45 1.98
C ILE A 49 -2.45 -1.27 2.94
N ALA A 50 -1.11 -1.22 2.87
CA ALA A 50 -0.29 -1.87 3.88
C ALA A 50 -0.66 -1.37 5.29
N GLY A 51 -0.83 -0.06 5.45
CA GLY A 51 -1.28 0.57 6.69
C GLY A 51 -2.61 0.05 7.26
N THR A 52 -3.49 -0.58 6.46
CA THR A 52 -4.76 -1.15 6.96
C THR A 52 -4.56 -2.51 7.65
N TYR A 53 -3.52 -3.25 7.31
CA TYR A 53 -3.18 -4.53 7.96
C TYR A 53 -2.30 -4.31 9.21
N ASN A 54 -2.78 -3.47 10.14
CA ASN A 54 -2.00 -2.98 11.29
C ASN A 54 -2.29 -3.69 12.62
N TRP A 55 -2.95 -4.86 12.59
CA TRP A 55 -3.29 -5.62 13.80
C TRP A 55 -2.06 -5.89 14.68
N ASN A 56 -2.26 -5.83 16.01
CA ASN A 56 -1.22 -6.01 17.04
C ASN A 56 0.02 -5.12 16.79
N ASP A 57 -0.24 -3.81 16.65
CA ASP A 57 0.80 -2.80 16.42
C ASP A 57 1.66 -3.13 15.18
N GLY A 58 1.01 -3.46 14.07
CA GLY A 58 1.68 -3.73 12.78
C GLY A 58 2.58 -4.97 12.78
N ALA A 59 2.21 -6.04 13.50
CA ALA A 59 3.02 -7.25 13.65
C ALA A 59 3.45 -7.86 12.29
N LEU A 60 2.54 -7.86 11.30
CA LEU A 60 2.80 -8.36 9.95
C LEU A 60 3.94 -7.59 9.26
N TRP A 61 3.92 -6.26 9.34
CA TRP A 61 4.95 -5.41 8.72
C TRP A 61 6.29 -5.53 9.40
N LYS A 62 6.31 -5.58 10.74
CA LYS A 62 7.54 -5.84 11.51
C LYS A 62 8.21 -7.14 11.07
N LEU A 63 7.45 -8.21 10.87
CA LEU A 63 7.97 -9.47 10.35
C LEU A 63 8.50 -9.33 8.92
N HIS A 64 7.71 -8.75 8.00
CA HIS A 64 8.12 -8.61 6.60
C HIS A 64 9.38 -7.74 6.43
N HIS A 65 9.48 -6.63 7.16
CA HIS A 65 10.69 -5.80 7.14
C HIS A 65 11.90 -6.54 7.69
N LYS A 66 11.75 -7.31 8.78
CA LYS A 66 12.84 -8.13 9.32
C LYS A 66 13.35 -9.16 8.31
N LEU A 67 12.44 -9.82 7.59
CA LEU A 67 12.79 -10.75 6.52
C LEU A 67 13.45 -10.03 5.34
N LYS A 68 12.91 -8.87 4.93
CA LYS A 68 13.45 -8.04 3.85
C LYS A 68 14.89 -7.62 4.14
N ASP A 69 15.14 -7.10 5.34
CA ASP A 69 16.46 -6.60 5.73
C ASP A 69 17.48 -7.75 5.86
N ALA A 70 17.04 -8.95 6.25
CA ALA A 70 17.90 -10.13 6.35
C ALA A 70 18.28 -10.72 4.97
N LEU A 71 17.32 -10.75 4.03
CA LEU A 71 17.51 -11.37 2.72
C LEU A 71 18.03 -10.40 1.65
N ASP A 72 17.83 -9.10 1.84
CA ASP A 72 18.28 -8.04 0.93
C ASP A 72 18.88 -6.87 1.74
N PRO A 73 20.08 -7.06 2.32
CA PRO A 73 20.71 -6.08 3.20
C PRO A 73 21.02 -4.75 2.50
N ASN A 74 21.23 -4.77 1.18
CA ASN A 74 21.46 -3.58 0.37
C ASN A 74 20.14 -2.96 -0.15
N GLY A 75 18.99 -3.61 0.06
CA GLY A 75 17.68 -3.11 -0.35
C GLY A 75 17.48 -2.94 -1.86
N ILE A 76 18.14 -3.75 -2.68
CA ILE A 76 18.16 -3.62 -4.15
C ILE A 76 16.83 -4.07 -4.77
N LEU A 77 16.21 -5.11 -4.21
CA LEU A 77 15.08 -5.79 -4.85
C LEU A 77 13.76 -5.06 -4.57
N ALA A 78 13.29 -4.27 -5.54
CA ALA A 78 11.96 -3.65 -5.57
C ALA A 78 11.55 -2.97 -4.24
N PRO A 79 12.30 -1.96 -3.76
CA PRO A 79 11.98 -1.25 -2.53
C PRO A 79 10.56 -0.66 -2.57
N GLY A 80 9.77 -0.89 -1.53
CA GLY A 80 8.41 -0.37 -1.39
C GLY A 80 7.31 -1.24 -2.02
N LYS A 81 7.67 -2.34 -2.69
CA LYS A 81 6.67 -3.29 -3.18
C LYS A 81 5.83 -3.82 -2.00
N MET A 82 4.50 -3.73 -2.13
CA MET A 82 3.53 -4.09 -1.09
C MET A 82 3.70 -3.31 0.24
N GLY A 83 4.34 -2.14 0.20
CA GLY A 83 4.66 -1.35 1.41
C GLY A 83 5.90 -1.84 2.16
N ILE A 84 6.65 -2.80 1.62
CA ILE A 84 7.83 -3.36 2.26
C ILE A 84 9.09 -2.62 1.81
N TRP A 85 9.54 -1.70 2.63
CA TRP A 85 10.74 -0.88 2.44
C TRP A 85 11.98 -1.50 3.11
N PRO A 86 13.19 -1.35 2.54
CA PRO A 86 14.46 -1.69 3.19
C PRO A 86 14.80 -0.76 4.35
N LYS A 87 15.60 -1.22 5.32
CA LYS A 87 15.95 -0.47 6.55
C LYS A 87 16.40 0.98 6.30
N HIS A 88 17.38 1.19 5.43
CA HIS A 88 17.95 2.52 5.17
C HIS A 88 16.91 3.52 4.63
N MET A 89 15.95 3.06 3.82
CA MET A 89 14.88 3.92 3.29
C MET A 89 13.72 4.17 4.26
N ARG A 90 13.66 3.43 5.38
CA ARG A 90 12.67 3.68 6.46
C ARG A 90 13.20 4.75 7.43
N GLU A 91 14.50 4.74 7.70
CA GLU A 91 15.16 5.71 8.58
C GLU A 91 15.19 7.11 7.96
N GLU A 92 15.37 7.23 6.64
CA GLU A 92 15.30 8.51 5.92
C GLU A 92 13.93 9.21 5.97
N LYS A 93 12.87 8.46 6.29
CA LYS A 93 11.49 8.98 6.35
C LYS A 93 11.00 9.29 7.78
N ALA A 94 11.78 8.94 8.81
CA ALA A 94 11.45 9.12 10.23
C ALA A 94 12.04 10.41 10.79
#